data_AF-A0A972TRC9-F1
#
_entry.id   AF-A0A972TRC9-F1
#
_cell.length_a   1.000
_cell.length_b   1.000
_cell.length_c   1.000
_cell.angle_alpha   90.00
_cell.angle_beta   90.00
_cell.angle_gamma   90.00
#
_symmetry.space_group_name_H-M   'P 1'
#
loop_
_entity.id
_entity.type
_entity.pdbx_description
1 polymer ?
#
loop_
_entity_poly.entity_id
_entity_poly.type
_entity_poly.pdbx_seq_one_letter_code
_entity_poly.pdbx_strand_id
1 'polypeptide(L)' 'MEEKTIKELLLKESEEFSKANRLHQQYEKKLEKFKAKSYLTEEEKLEEKELKKKKLALKDKMYYLMTKYRKSLK' A
#
# COMPACT_ATOMS: atom_id res chain seq x y z
N MET A 1 -0.88 -3.10 19.21
CA MET A 1 -2.24 -2.52 19.34
C MET A 1 -2.31 -1.13 18.70
N GLU A 2 -1.40 -0.21 19.02
CA GLU A 2 -1.41 1.18 18.51
C GLU A 2 -1.37 1.33 16.98
N GLU A 3 -0.67 0.47 16.26
CA GLU A 3 -0.57 0.61 14.80
C GLU A 3 -1.92 0.42 14.10
N LYS A 4 -2.74 -0.54 14.53
CA LYS A 4 -4.07 -0.73 13.94
C LYS A 4 -4.96 0.49 14.20
N THR A 5 -4.93 1.03 15.42
CA THR A 5 -5.73 2.20 15.80
C THR A 5 -5.36 3.44 14.99
N ILE A 6 -4.07 3.74 14.85
CA ILE A 6 -3.62 4.88 14.04
C ILE A 6 -3.99 4.69 12.57
N LYS A 7 -3.93 3.44 12.08
CA LYS A 7 -4.36 3.10 10.72
C LYS A 7 -5.84 3.43 10.51
N GLU A 8 -6.70 3.08 11.45
CA GLU A 8 -8.14 3.37 11.37
C GLU A 8 -8.46 4.85 11.49
N LEU A 9 -7.77 5.57 12.39
CA LEU A 9 -7.88 7.01 12.52
C LEU A 9 -7.46 7.71 11.22
N LEU A 10 -6.31 7.34 10.65
CA LEU A 10 -5.85 7.88 9.37
C LEU A 10 -6.74 7.50 8.20
N LEU A 11 -7.37 6.33 8.21
CA LEU A 11 -8.37 5.98 7.19
C LEU A 11 -9.60 6.90 7.24
N LYS A 12 -9.96 7.40 8.43
CA LYS A 12 -11.06 8.35 8.61
C LYS A 12 -10.65 9.80 8.37
N GLU A 13 -9.51 10.23 8.91
CA GLU A 13 -9.07 11.63 8.86
C GLU A 13 -8.26 11.99 7.61
N SER A 14 -7.55 11.03 7.02
CA SER A 14 -6.65 11.27 5.89
C SER A 14 -7.15 10.58 4.64
N GLU A 15 -7.77 11.36 3.75
CA GLU A 15 -8.12 10.90 2.41
C GLU A 15 -6.90 10.38 1.63
N GLU A 16 -5.72 10.96 1.85
CA GLU A 16 -4.48 10.49 1.26
C GLU A 16 -4.13 9.07 1.71
N PHE A 17 -4.30 8.77 3.00
CA PHE A 17 -4.06 7.44 3.55
C PHE A 17 -5.08 6.44 2.99
N SER A 18 -6.35 6.83 2.93
CA SER A 18 -7.42 6.01 2.33
C SER A 18 -7.14 5.69 0.86
N LYS A 19 -6.74 6.68 0.06
CA LYS A 19 -6.30 6.48 -1.33
C LYS A 19 -5.09 5.56 -1.42
N ALA A 20 -4.07 5.76 -0.59
CA ALA A 20 -2.88 4.90 -0.59
C ALA A 20 -3.21 3.45 -0.22
N ASN A 21 -4.05 3.24 0.80
CA ASN A 21 -4.50 1.91 1.21
C ASN A 21 -5.33 1.22 0.12
N ARG A 22 -6.22 1.95 -0.56
CA ARG A 22 -7.03 1.43 -1.67
C ARG A 22 -6.14 1.04 -2.86
N LEU A 23 -5.15 1.87 -3.21
CA LEU A 23 -4.18 1.54 -4.25
C LEU A 23 -3.33 0.33 -3.85
N HIS A 24 -2.92 0.24 -2.58
CA HIS A 24 -2.12 -0.88 -2.08
C HIS A 24 -2.88 -2.21 -2.23
N GLN A 25 -4.16 -2.24 -1.84
CA GLN A 25 -5.01 -3.41 -2.03
C GLN A 25 -5.22 -3.75 -3.52
N GLN A 26 -5.38 -2.75 -4.38
CA GLN A 26 -5.50 -2.99 -5.83
C GLN A 26 -4.22 -3.60 -6.42
N TYR A 27 -3.05 -3.08 -6.03
CA TYR A 27 -1.77 -3.64 -6.47
C TYR A 27 -1.53 -5.03 -5.89
N GLU A 28 -1.93 -5.29 -4.65
CA GLU A 28 -1.89 -6.62 -4.05
C GLU A 28 -2.74 -7.62 -4.85
N LYS A 29 -3.99 -7.27 -5.18
CA LYS A 29 -4.87 -8.12 -6.01
C LYS A 29 -4.29 -8.35 -7.41
N LYS A 30 -3.68 -7.34 -8.03
CA LYS A 30 -3.01 -7.50 -9.34
C LYS A 30 -1.83 -8.46 -9.22
N LEU A 31 -0.99 -8.29 -8.20
CA LEU A 31 0.13 -9.18 -7.91
C LEU A 31 -0.32 -10.61 -7.62
N GLU A 32 -1.44 -10.80 -6.92
CA GLU A 32 -2.01 -12.13 -6.69
C GLU A 32 -2.47 -12.78 -7.99
N LYS A 33 -3.10 -12.02 -8.90
CA LYS A 33 -3.45 -12.54 -10.24
C LYS A 33 -2.21 -12.96 -11.02
N PHE A 34 -1.14 -12.18 -10.94
CA PHE A 34 0.12 -12.55 -11.57
C PHE A 34 0.75 -13.78 -10.91
N LYS A 35 0.79 -13.86 -9.59
CA LYS A 35 1.25 -15.05 -8.86
C LYS A 35 0.41 -16.30 -9.13
N ALA A 36 -0.90 -16.14 -9.34
CA ALA A 36 -1.81 -17.25 -9.65
C ALA A 36 -1.60 -17.78 -11.07
N LYS A 37 -1.05 -16.97 -11.98
CA LYS A 37 -0.60 -17.45 -13.29
C LYS A 37 0.76 -18.15 -13.11
N SER A 38 0.79 -19.47 -13.30
CA SER A 38 2.05 -20.25 -13.23
C SER A 38 3.10 -19.83 -14.27
N TYR A 39 2.68 -19.16 -15.36
CA TYR A 39 3.56 -18.62 -16.37
C TYR A 39 3.23 -17.15 -16.64
N LEU A 40 4.13 -16.28 -16.21
CA LEU A 40 4.11 -14.84 -16.51
C LEU A 40 4.99 -14.57 -17.72
N THR A 41 4.49 -13.79 -18.68
CA THR A 41 5.30 -13.27 -19.78
C THR A 41 6.38 -12.30 -19.25
N GLU A 42 7.39 -11.98 -20.06
CA GLU A 42 8.43 -11.00 -19.67
C GLU A 42 7.83 -9.64 -19.29
N GLU A 43 6.81 -9.20 -20.04
CA GLU A 43 6.05 -7.99 -19.74
C GLU A 43 5.36 -8.08 -18.38
N GLU A 44 4.68 -9.20 -18.08
CA GLU A 44 4.02 -9.40 -16.79
C GLU A 44 5.01 -9.50 -15.62
N LYS A 45 6.20 -10.06 -15.81
CA LYS A 45 7.27 -10.08 -14.79
C LYS A 45 7.81 -8.68 -14.50
N LEU A 46 7.97 -7.86 -15.53
CA LEU A 46 8.33 -6.45 -15.40
C LEU A 46 7.24 -5.68 -14.65
N GLU A 47 5.98 -5.90 -15.02
CA GLU A 47 4.83 -5.30 -14.36
C GLU A 47 4.70 -5.76 -12.90
N GLU A 48 4.98 -7.02 -12.59
CA GLU A 48 5.03 -7.54 -11.22
C GLU A 48 6.11 -6.82 -10.39
N LYS A 49 7.32 -6.64 -10.93
CA LYS A 49 8.41 -5.90 -10.28
C LYS A 49 8.03 -4.45 -10.05
N GLU A 50 7.45 -3.80 -11.06
CA GLU A 50 6.92 -2.43 -10.95
C GLU A 50 5.85 -2.31 -9.88
N LEU A 51 4.89 -3.24 -9.85
CA LEU A 51 3.83 -3.27 -8.85
C LEU A 51 4.38 -3.50 -7.44
N LYS A 52 5.38 -4.36 -7.27
CA LYS A 52 6.07 -4.53 -5.98
C LYS A 52 6.73 -3.22 -5.53
N LYS A 53 7.41 -2.49 -6.43
CA LYS A 53 7.98 -1.17 -6.11
C LYS A 53 6.90 -0.15 -5.74
N LYS A 54 5.83 -0.07 -6.53
CA LYS A 54 4.69 0.83 -6.24
C LYS A 54 4.03 0.48 -4.91
N LYS A 55 3.87 -0.81 -4.61
CA LYS A 55 3.34 -1.30 -3.33
C LYS A 55 4.25 -0.89 -2.16
N LEU A 56 5.56 -1.00 -2.32
CA LEU A 56 6.52 -0.54 -1.31
C LEU A 56 6.41 0.98 -1.10
N ALA A 57 6.38 1.77 -2.18
CA ALA A 57 6.21 3.22 -2.11
C ALA A 57 4.89 3.63 -1.41
N LEU A 58 3.79 2.90 -1.64
CA LEU A 58 2.54 3.12 -0.92
C LEU A 58 2.67 2.79 0.56
N LYS A 59 3.36 1.70 0.91
CA LYS A 59 3.64 1.35 2.31
C LYS A 59 4.49 2.44 2.98
N ASP A 60 5.52 2.96 2.31
CA ASP A 60 6.33 4.07 2.80
C ASP A 60 5.49 5.34 2.98
N LYS A 61 4.62 5.66 2.00
CA LYS A 61 3.70 6.81 2.11
C LYS A 61 2.75 6.65 3.30
N MET A 62 2.20 5.44 3.50
CA MET A 62 1.37 5.14 4.67
C MET A 62 2.14 5.31 5.97
N TYR A 63 3.38 4.81 6.05
CA TYR A 63 4.23 4.94 7.24
C TYR A 63 4.60 6.39 7.53
N TYR A 64 4.88 7.18 6.50
CA TYR A 64 5.14 8.61 6.63
C TYR A 64 3.94 9.36 7.20
N LEU A 65 2.73 9.09 6.69
CA LEU A 65 1.48 9.66 7.22
C LEU A 65 1.25 9.24 8.67
N MET A 66 1.51 7.97 9.00
CA MET A 66 1.47 7.42 10.36
C MET A 66 2.40 8.16 11.32
N THR A 67 3.63 8.39 10.89
CA THR A 67 4.64 9.09 11.67
C THR A 67 4.29 10.57 11.84
N LYS A 68 3.81 11.22 10.77
CA LYS A 68 3.36 12.62 10.80
C LYS A 68 2.17 12.80 11.75
N TYR A 69 1.20 11.89 11.70
CA TYR A 69 0.04 11.92 12.57
C TYR A 69 0.41 11.66 14.03
N ARG A 70 1.28 10.68 14.31
CA ARG A 70 1.85 10.48 15.65
C ARG A 70 2.56 11.72 16.19
N LYS A 71 3.29 12.44 15.34
CA LYS A 71 3.92 13.71 15.72
C LYS A 71 2.92 14.84 15.97
N SER A 72 1.80 14.87 15.24
CA SER A 72 0.76 15.89 15.39
C SER A 72 -0.14 15.68 16.61
N LEU A 73 -0.24 14.43 17.11
CA LEU A 73 -0.96 14.08 18.32
C LEU A 73 -0.16 14.30 19.62
N LYS A 74 1.11 14.72 19.50
CA LYS A 74 2.05 14.90 20.61
C LYS A 74 2.31 16.37 20.84
#